data_AF-A0A2T1D8P7-F1
#
_entry.id   AF-A0A2T1D8P7-F1
#
_cell.length_a   1.000
_cell.length_b   1.000
_cell.length_c   1.000
_cell.angle_alpha   90.00
_cell.angle_beta   90.00
_cell.angle_gamma   90.00
#
_symmetry.space_group_name_H-M   'P 1'
#
loop_
_entity.id
_entity.type
_entity.pdbx_description
1 polymer ?
#
loop_
_entity_poly.entity_id
_entity_poly.type
_entity_poly.pdbx_seq_one_letter_code
_entity_poly.pdbx_strand_id
1 'polypeptide(L)'
;MFKSRLLLSLVAFAVSFGVSFVTSRDFGRALLTGLITFFASLVGVAVAERRYHQLFEQRSAELMAHIRGLQRQRSEAYESLLAISEEHDRIAQDLDSPPSQPIYKPRAAVSWNLAHPSAPVQAPTSQVHLRQTKLQALERQEADLKESLSFTLSAKQQAELNLTTTQAELNQIKAQILEQKNTKETLIQEIAALTGQKQRIEADLLTLQPQINELERYRLELDQFLLSAEPKRQQVETGSKSLQTAIEQLQLQISSLHEELGQLETQILARRQQKETLDHEISALKKTSVPNQVTDVTHKVAIVPVNQRSNGTVIKSASPDLPVEWTQFFTHLSDSELKALRAIAEQKNLMPTLKKIAEDNLTMPELLIDAINERALDTIGDMILEPGLSNTPAVIAEEYRSIVQKLIHL
;
A
#
# COMPACT_ATOMS: atom_id res chain seq x y z
N MET A 1 -1.39 19.25 -11.60
CA MET A 1 -1.78 18.83 -12.97
C MET A 1 -1.20 17.49 -13.41
N PHE A 2 0.04 17.11 -13.10
CA PHE A 2 0.57 15.79 -13.50
C PHE A 2 -0.21 14.58 -12.93
N LYS A 3 -0.73 14.66 -11.70
CA LYS A 3 -1.48 13.56 -11.06
C LYS A 3 -2.80 13.22 -11.79
N SER A 4 -3.56 14.23 -12.23
CA SER A 4 -4.82 13.99 -12.97
C SER A 4 -4.57 13.46 -14.39
N ARG A 5 -3.45 13.82 -15.02
CA ARG A 5 -3.04 13.28 -16.32
C ARG A 5 -2.66 11.81 -16.23
N LEU A 6 -1.94 11.42 -15.18
CA LEU A 6 -1.55 10.02 -14.94
C LEU A 6 -2.75 9.13 -14.59
N LEU A 7 -3.72 9.63 -13.81
CA LEU A 7 -4.93 8.87 -13.50
C LEU A 7 -5.76 8.59 -14.75
N LEU A 8 -5.94 9.57 -15.63
CA LEU A 8 -6.71 9.39 -16.86
C LEU A 8 -6.03 8.41 -17.82
N SER A 9 -4.70 8.50 -17.97
CA SER A 9 -3.96 7.57 -18.83
C SER A 9 -3.89 6.15 -18.25
N LEU A 10 -3.84 6.01 -16.91
CA LEU A 10 -3.90 4.72 -16.22
C LEU A 10 -5.28 4.06 -16.38
N VAL A 11 -6.37 4.83 -16.28
CA VAL A 11 -7.73 4.33 -16.49
C VAL A 11 -7.92 3.91 -17.95
N ALA A 12 -7.45 4.72 -18.92
CA ALA A 12 -7.48 4.36 -20.33
C ALA A 12 -6.66 3.10 -20.63
N PHE A 13 -5.51 2.93 -19.98
CA PHE A 13 -4.69 1.73 -20.07
C PHE A 13 -5.45 0.50 -19.53
N ALA A 14 -6.08 0.60 -18.36
CA ALA A 14 -6.82 -0.51 -17.76
C ALA A 14 -8.02 -0.95 -18.62
N VAL A 15 -8.75 0.01 -19.22
CA VAL A 15 -9.88 -0.28 -20.11
C VAL A 15 -9.40 -0.92 -21.41
N SER A 16 -8.38 -0.36 -22.07
CA SER A 16 -7.82 -0.95 -23.30
C SER A 16 -7.19 -2.32 -23.07
N PHE A 17 -6.48 -2.50 -21.95
CA PHE A 17 -5.90 -3.77 -21.56
C PHE A 17 -6.98 -4.81 -21.28
N GLY A 18 -8.04 -4.46 -20.54
CA GLY A 18 -9.14 -5.35 -20.22
C GLY A 18 -9.90 -5.83 -21.46
N VAL A 19 -10.27 -4.91 -22.36
CA VAL A 19 -10.95 -5.25 -23.63
C VAL A 19 -10.06 -6.12 -24.52
N SER A 20 -8.78 -5.79 -24.61
CA SER A 20 -7.85 -6.56 -25.44
C SER A 20 -7.56 -7.94 -24.83
N PHE A 21 -7.45 -8.06 -23.51
CA PHE A 21 -7.21 -9.33 -22.81
C PHE A 21 -8.39 -10.30 -22.96
N VAL A 22 -9.62 -9.80 -22.85
CA VAL A 22 -10.84 -10.61 -23.06
C VAL A 22 -10.96 -11.08 -24.52
N THR A 23 -10.53 -10.26 -25.48
CA THR A 23 -10.70 -10.56 -26.91
C THR A 23 -9.62 -11.48 -27.47
N SER A 24 -8.35 -11.24 -27.14
CA SER A 24 -7.24 -12.00 -27.73
C SER A 24 -6.75 -13.17 -26.89
N ARG A 25 -7.03 -13.22 -25.57
CA ARG A 25 -6.42 -14.14 -24.57
C ARG A 25 -4.88 -14.18 -24.55
N ASP A 26 -4.20 -13.55 -25.51
CA ASP A 26 -2.78 -13.32 -25.58
C ASP A 26 -2.38 -12.10 -24.75
N PHE A 27 -1.66 -12.36 -23.65
CA PHE A 27 -1.15 -11.33 -22.74
C PHE A 27 -0.24 -10.31 -23.45
N GLY A 28 0.61 -10.78 -24.37
CA GLY A 28 1.57 -9.92 -25.09
C GLY A 28 0.90 -8.91 -26.02
N ARG A 29 -0.16 -9.32 -26.73
CA ARG A 29 -0.90 -8.42 -27.63
C ARG A 29 -1.74 -7.41 -26.85
N ALA A 30 -2.34 -7.83 -25.73
CA ALA A 30 -3.11 -6.95 -24.85
C ALA A 30 -2.24 -5.88 -24.16
N LEU A 31 -1.01 -6.24 -23.78
CA LEU A 31 -0.08 -5.30 -23.17
C LEU A 31 0.38 -4.24 -24.18
N LEU A 32 0.64 -4.64 -25.43
CA LEU A 32 1.08 -3.73 -26.49
C LEU A 32 -0.01 -2.72 -26.89
N THR A 33 -1.27 -3.17 -27.01
CA THR A 33 -2.41 -2.27 -27.27
C THR A 33 -2.69 -1.33 -26.09
N GLY A 34 -2.58 -1.83 -24.86
CA GLY A 34 -2.64 -0.99 -23.65
C GLY A 34 -1.60 0.13 -23.67
N LEU A 35 -0.34 -0.20 -23.96
CA LEU A 35 0.78 0.75 -23.99
C LEU A 35 0.63 1.83 -25.08
N ILE A 36 0.19 1.45 -26.28
CA ILE A 36 -0.10 2.40 -27.36
C ILE A 36 -1.21 3.38 -26.95
N THR A 37 -2.27 2.86 -26.32
CA THR A 37 -3.39 3.69 -25.86
C THR A 37 -2.95 4.67 -24.75
N PHE A 38 -2.07 4.23 -23.84
CA PHE A 38 -1.50 5.06 -22.79
C PHE A 38 -0.75 6.27 -23.37
N PHE A 39 0.15 6.04 -24.33
CA PHE A 39 0.89 7.13 -24.97
C PHE A 39 0.01 8.04 -25.82
N ALA A 40 -0.95 7.49 -26.57
CA ALA A 40 -1.91 8.26 -27.35
C ALA A 40 -2.77 9.17 -26.45
N SER A 41 -3.22 8.66 -25.30
CA SER A 41 -3.97 9.44 -24.31
C SER A 41 -3.12 10.53 -23.67
N LEU A 42 -1.84 10.26 -23.38
CA LEU A 42 -0.93 11.25 -22.81
C LEU A 42 -0.71 12.44 -23.75
N VAL A 43 -0.52 12.16 -25.05
CA VAL A 43 -0.38 13.17 -26.10
C VAL A 43 -1.68 13.94 -26.30
N GLY A 44 -2.82 13.25 -26.34
CA GLY A 44 -4.14 13.87 -26.49
C GLY A 44 -4.46 14.86 -25.36
N VAL A 45 -4.17 14.49 -24.11
CA VAL A 45 -4.38 15.35 -22.94
C VAL A 45 -3.44 16.56 -22.97
N ALA A 46 -2.17 16.38 -23.35
CA ALA A 46 -1.22 17.49 -23.47
C ALA A 46 -1.64 18.52 -24.54
N VAL A 47 -2.19 18.07 -25.67
CA VAL A 47 -2.70 18.94 -26.74
C VAL A 47 -3.98 19.66 -26.31
N ALA A 48 -4.92 18.96 -25.66
CA ALA A 48 -6.16 19.54 -25.17
C ALA A 48 -5.91 20.64 -24.11
N GLU A 49 -4.96 20.42 -23.21
CA GLU A 49 -4.65 21.37 -22.15
C GLU A 49 -3.96 22.64 -22.65
N ARG A 50 -3.11 22.50 -23.68
CA ARG A 50 -2.51 23.65 -24.38
C ARG A 50 -3.58 24.52 -25.04
N ARG A 51 -4.62 23.89 -25.61
CA ARG A 51 -5.76 24.59 -26.23
C ARG A 51 -6.65 25.27 -25.18
N TYR A 52 -6.84 24.64 -24.02
CA TYR A 52 -7.60 25.21 -22.90
C TYR A 52 -6.94 26.48 -22.33
N HIS A 53 -5.62 26.48 -22.19
CA HIS A 53 -4.88 27.67 -21.73
C HIS A 53 -4.99 28.82 -22.72
N GLN A 54 -4.94 28.56 -24.03
CA GLN A 54 -5.11 29.61 -25.05
C GLN A 54 -6.51 30.23 -25.03
N LEU A 55 -7.56 29.41 -24.87
CA LEU A 55 -8.94 29.90 -24.74
C LEU A 55 -9.15 30.69 -23.45
N PHE A 56 -8.53 30.26 -22.35
CA PHE A 56 -8.59 30.97 -21.08
C PHE A 56 -7.91 32.33 -21.15
N GLU A 57 -6.73 32.42 -21.78
CA GLU A 57 -6.02 33.69 -22.02
C GLU A 57 -6.83 34.64 -22.90
N GLN A 58 -7.50 34.13 -23.96
CA GLN A 58 -8.37 34.96 -24.79
C GLN A 58 -9.56 35.52 -24.01
N ARG A 59 -10.24 34.66 -23.23
CA ARG A 59 -11.42 35.05 -22.46
C ARG A 59 -11.06 35.97 -21.29
N SER A 60 -9.89 35.78 -20.67
CA SER A 60 -9.39 36.65 -19.61
C SER A 60 -8.99 38.02 -20.15
N ALA A 61 -8.36 38.08 -21.33
CA ALA A 61 -8.03 39.32 -22.02
C ALA A 61 -9.29 40.10 -22.42
N GLU A 62 -10.32 39.42 -22.92
CA GLU A 62 -11.62 40.01 -23.24
C GLU A 62 -12.31 40.57 -21.98
N LEU A 63 -12.35 39.80 -20.88
CA LEU A 63 -12.89 40.28 -19.61
C LEU A 63 -12.13 41.48 -19.07
N MET A 64 -10.80 41.47 -19.14
CA MET A 64 -9.95 42.59 -18.72
C MET A 64 -10.21 43.84 -19.57
N ALA A 65 -10.38 43.68 -20.88
CA ALA A 65 -10.74 44.78 -21.76
C ALA A 65 -12.12 45.35 -21.40
N HIS A 66 -13.10 44.49 -21.10
CA HIS A 66 -14.43 44.91 -20.69
C HIS A 66 -14.42 45.65 -19.34
N ILE A 67 -13.69 45.13 -18.33
CA ILE A 67 -13.54 45.77 -17.02
C ILE A 67 -12.89 47.15 -17.17
N ARG A 68 -11.84 47.29 -18.00
CA ARG A 68 -11.22 48.58 -18.28
C ARG A 68 -12.17 49.54 -18.98
N GLY A 69 -12.99 49.05 -19.91
CA GLY A 69 -14.05 49.83 -20.57
C GLY A 69 -15.06 50.38 -19.56
N LEU A 70 -15.57 49.52 -18.67
CA LEU A 70 -16.49 49.93 -17.60
C LEU A 70 -15.86 50.92 -16.62
N GLN A 71 -14.59 50.75 -16.27
CA GLN A 71 -13.88 51.71 -15.43
C GLN A 71 -13.76 53.09 -16.08
N ARG A 72 -13.50 53.12 -17.40
CA ARG A 72 -13.42 54.36 -18.17
C ARG A 72 -14.79 55.05 -18.31
N GLN A 73 -15.83 54.28 -18.61
CA GLN A 73 -17.20 54.81 -18.65
C GLN A 73 -17.62 55.39 -17.29
N ARG A 74 -17.22 54.73 -16.19
CA ARG A 74 -17.47 55.23 -14.85
C ARG A 74 -16.72 56.54 -14.57
N SER A 75 -15.47 56.70 -15.01
CA SER A 75 -14.76 57.98 -14.84
C SER A 75 -15.38 59.11 -15.65
N GLU A 76 -15.81 58.83 -16.89
CA GLU A 76 -16.47 59.83 -17.75
C GLU A 76 -17.83 60.26 -17.16
N ALA A 77 -18.58 59.33 -16.56
CA ALA A 77 -19.81 59.65 -15.85
C ALA A 77 -19.59 60.47 -14.57
N TYR A 78 -18.49 60.25 -13.84
CA TYR A 78 -18.16 61.10 -12.69
C TYR A 78 -17.78 62.52 -13.11
N GLU A 79 -17.05 62.66 -14.22
CA GLU A 79 -16.65 63.96 -14.76
C GLU A 79 -17.87 64.77 -15.23
N SER A 80 -18.84 64.13 -15.89
CA SER A 80 -20.08 64.80 -16.29
C SER A 80 -20.95 65.21 -15.10
N LEU A 81 -21.02 64.38 -14.05
CA LEU A 81 -21.73 64.74 -12.82
C LEU A 81 -21.06 65.92 -12.10
N LEU A 82 -19.72 65.98 -12.11
CA LEU A 82 -18.99 67.12 -11.54
C LEU A 82 -19.30 68.40 -12.32
N ALA A 83 -19.28 68.34 -13.65
CA ALA A 83 -19.62 69.48 -14.50
C ALA A 83 -21.07 69.96 -14.28
N ILE A 84 -22.03 69.03 -14.18
CA ILE A 84 -23.43 69.36 -13.86
C ILE A 84 -23.55 69.98 -12.46
N SER A 85 -22.79 69.49 -11.48
CA SER A 85 -22.76 70.07 -10.13
C SER A 85 -22.20 71.50 -10.14
N GLU A 86 -21.13 71.74 -10.89
CA GLU A 86 -20.55 73.08 -11.04
C GLU A 86 -21.50 74.04 -11.76
N GLU A 87 -22.23 73.58 -12.78
CA GLU A 87 -23.28 74.37 -13.42
C GLU A 87 -24.42 74.68 -12.47
N HIS A 88 -24.84 73.70 -11.65
CA HIS A 88 -25.86 73.91 -10.64
C HIS A 88 -25.42 74.94 -9.60
N ASP A 89 -24.16 74.89 -9.15
CA ASP A 89 -23.60 75.88 -8.22
C ASP A 89 -23.51 77.28 -8.86
N ARG A 90 -23.16 77.37 -10.15
CA ARG A 90 -23.19 78.64 -10.90
C ARG A 90 -24.59 79.22 -11.01
N ILE A 91 -25.58 78.39 -11.35
CA ILE A 91 -26.99 78.82 -11.43
C ILE A 91 -27.50 79.25 -10.06
N ALA A 92 -27.15 78.52 -9.00
CA ALA A 92 -27.49 78.90 -7.62
C ALA A 92 -26.87 80.25 -7.24
N GLN A 93 -25.62 80.50 -7.62
CA GLN A 93 -24.92 81.76 -7.36
C GLN A 93 -25.45 82.93 -8.21
N ASP A 94 -25.92 82.67 -9.43
CA ASP A 94 -26.59 83.65 -10.29
C ASP A 94 -27.99 84.00 -9.75
N LEU A 95 -28.69 83.04 -9.14
CA LEU A 95 -29.96 83.27 -8.42
C LEU A 95 -29.78 84.04 -7.11
N ASP A 96 -28.65 83.85 -6.41
CA ASP A 96 -28.34 84.52 -5.14
C ASP A 96 -27.65 85.88 -5.34
N SER A 97 -27.32 86.23 -6.58
CA SER A 97 -26.87 87.56 -6.96
C SER A 97 -28.07 88.53 -7.00
N PRO A 98 -28.08 89.63 -6.23
CA PRO A 98 -29.18 90.58 -6.24
C PRO A 98 -29.31 91.21 -7.64
N PRO A 99 -30.53 91.40 -8.18
CA PRO A 99 -30.71 91.94 -9.52
C PRO A 99 -30.12 93.35 -9.60
N SER A 100 -28.97 93.48 -10.25
CA SER A 100 -28.39 94.75 -10.63
C SER A 100 -29.23 95.36 -11.74
N GLN A 101 -30.00 96.36 -11.32
CA GLN A 101 -30.71 97.39 -12.09
C GLN A 101 -32.11 97.04 -12.60
N PRO A 102 -33.13 97.69 -12.01
CA PRO A 102 -34.43 97.79 -12.62
C PRO A 102 -34.44 98.91 -13.67
N ILE A 103 -34.62 98.57 -14.95
CA ILE A 103 -35.19 99.53 -15.91
C ILE A 103 -36.72 99.41 -15.80
N TYR A 104 -37.27 99.98 -14.74
CA TYR A 104 -38.70 100.31 -14.69
C TYR A 104 -38.93 101.51 -15.61
N LYS A 105 -39.40 101.25 -16.84
CA LYS A 105 -40.17 102.25 -17.60
C LYS A 105 -41.53 102.38 -16.91
N PRO A 106 -41.92 103.56 -16.40
CA PRO A 106 -43.21 103.72 -15.77
C PRO A 106 -44.31 103.60 -16.83
N ARG A 107 -45.15 102.59 -16.62
CA ARG A 107 -46.43 102.40 -17.30
C ARG A 107 -47.27 103.64 -17.05
N ALA A 108 -47.61 104.34 -18.13
CA ALA A 108 -48.55 105.44 -18.15
C ALA A 108 -49.80 105.08 -17.33
N ALA A 109 -49.98 105.80 -16.22
CA ALA A 109 -51.27 105.87 -15.56
C ALA A 109 -52.23 106.50 -16.57
N VAL A 110 -53.19 105.68 -17.00
CA VAL A 110 -54.37 106.09 -17.74
C VAL A 110 -55.12 107.09 -16.86
N SER A 111 -54.93 108.37 -17.13
CA SER A 111 -55.83 109.42 -16.68
C SER A 111 -57.07 109.38 -17.56
N TRP A 112 -58.21 109.13 -16.94
CA TRP A 112 -59.51 109.42 -17.52
C TRP A 112 -59.62 110.93 -17.70
N ASN A 113 -59.55 111.43 -18.93
CA ASN A 113 -60.11 112.74 -19.23
C ASN A 113 -60.73 112.79 -20.63
N LEU A 114 -62.03 113.05 -20.59
CA LEU A 114 -62.98 113.23 -21.66
C LEU A 114 -62.54 114.30 -22.67
N ALA A 115 -62.44 113.94 -23.96
CA ALA A 115 -62.92 114.75 -25.08
C ALA A 115 -62.73 113.99 -26.41
N HIS A 116 -63.68 114.22 -27.32
CA HIS A 116 -63.75 113.86 -28.75
C HIS A 116 -64.54 112.59 -29.12
N PRO A 117 -65.77 112.76 -29.63
CA PRO A 117 -66.59 111.69 -30.19
C PRO A 117 -66.41 111.64 -31.71
N SER A 118 -65.67 110.68 -32.28
CA SER A 118 -65.91 110.17 -33.65
C SER A 118 -65.00 108.99 -34.05
N ALA A 119 -65.65 107.88 -34.45
CA ALA A 119 -65.17 106.82 -35.36
C ALA A 119 -64.24 105.71 -34.80
N PRO A 120 -64.24 104.49 -35.39
CA PRO A 120 -65.25 103.47 -35.19
C PRO A 120 -64.70 102.16 -34.58
N VAL A 121 -65.63 101.34 -34.10
CA VAL A 121 -65.47 100.03 -33.45
C VAL A 121 -64.77 99.00 -34.35
N GLN A 122 -63.45 98.77 -34.19
CA GLN A 122 -62.74 97.63 -34.82
C GLN A 122 -61.57 97.03 -34.00
N ALA A 123 -61.36 97.40 -32.73
CA ALA A 123 -60.16 97.00 -31.97
C ALA A 123 -60.23 95.80 -30.97
N PRO A 124 -61.28 94.95 -30.86
CA PRO A 124 -61.21 93.77 -29.99
C PRO A 124 -60.64 92.50 -30.67
N THR A 125 -60.69 92.37 -32.00
CA THR A 125 -60.37 91.11 -32.72
C THR A 125 -58.88 90.76 -32.70
N SER A 126 -57.99 91.74 -32.88
CA SER A 126 -56.54 91.49 -32.95
C SER A 126 -55.95 91.05 -31.61
N GLN A 127 -56.46 91.57 -30.49
CA GLN A 127 -56.02 91.17 -29.15
C GLN A 127 -56.56 89.79 -28.76
N VAL A 128 -57.80 89.46 -29.17
CA VAL A 128 -58.37 88.12 -28.98
C VAL A 128 -57.54 87.10 -29.78
N HIS A 129 -57.20 87.39 -31.04
CA HIS A 129 -56.38 86.50 -31.84
C HIS A 129 -54.96 86.29 -31.26
N LEU A 130 -54.31 87.35 -30.77
CA LEU A 130 -52.99 87.26 -30.14
C LEU A 130 -53.02 86.47 -28.80
N ARG A 131 -54.08 86.62 -28.01
CA ARG A 131 -54.26 85.81 -26.80
C ARG A 131 -54.52 84.36 -27.14
N GLN A 132 -55.24 84.10 -28.22
CA GLN A 132 -55.57 82.76 -28.68
C GLN A 132 -54.34 82.02 -29.22
N THR A 133 -53.49 82.69 -30.00
CA THR A 133 -52.20 82.11 -30.44
C THR A 133 -51.27 81.84 -29.27
N LYS A 134 -51.25 82.72 -28.25
CA LYS A 134 -50.48 82.48 -27.02
C LYS A 134 -51.00 81.29 -26.21
N LEU A 135 -52.32 81.12 -26.11
CA LEU A 135 -52.93 79.96 -25.45
C LEU A 135 -52.56 78.67 -26.18
N GLN A 136 -52.62 78.68 -27.51
CA GLN A 136 -52.28 77.51 -28.34
C GLN A 136 -50.78 77.16 -28.24
N ALA A 137 -49.90 78.16 -28.11
CA ALA A 137 -48.48 77.94 -27.87
C ALA A 137 -48.20 77.35 -26.47
N LEU A 138 -48.91 77.83 -25.44
CA LEU A 138 -48.81 77.29 -24.08
C LEU A 138 -49.34 75.86 -23.99
N GLU A 139 -50.43 75.53 -24.70
CA GLU A 139 -50.99 74.18 -24.75
C GLU A 139 -50.03 73.19 -25.43
N ARG A 140 -49.33 73.61 -26.50
CA ARG A 140 -48.25 72.83 -27.11
C ARG A 140 -47.07 72.64 -26.15
N GLN A 141 -46.64 73.71 -25.48
CA GLN A 141 -45.58 73.62 -24.48
C GLN A 141 -45.94 72.69 -23.32
N GLU A 142 -47.20 72.68 -22.88
CA GLU A 142 -47.69 71.76 -21.85
C GLU A 142 -47.70 70.31 -22.35
N ALA A 143 -48.08 70.07 -23.61
CA ALA A 143 -48.02 68.75 -24.22
C ALA A 143 -46.58 68.23 -24.34
N ASP A 144 -45.66 69.07 -24.82
CA ASP A 144 -44.22 68.74 -24.94
C ASP A 144 -43.60 68.49 -23.55
N LEU A 145 -43.99 69.27 -22.54
CA LEU A 145 -43.58 69.05 -21.14
C LEU A 145 -44.12 67.73 -20.59
N LYS A 146 -45.38 67.39 -20.87
CA LYS A 146 -45.97 66.11 -20.44
C LYS A 146 -45.28 64.92 -21.10
N GLU A 147 -44.98 65.03 -22.39
CA GLU A 147 -44.26 63.99 -23.12
C GLU A 147 -42.84 63.81 -22.56
N SER A 148 -42.08 64.88 -22.38
CA SER A 148 -40.74 64.83 -21.78
C SER A 148 -40.75 64.34 -20.33
N LEU A 149 -41.75 64.69 -19.52
CA LEU A 149 -41.93 64.13 -18.17
C LEU A 149 -42.21 62.63 -18.20
N SER A 150 -43.04 62.15 -19.13
CA SER A 150 -43.30 60.71 -19.28
C SER A 150 -42.07 59.94 -19.75
N PHE A 151 -41.31 60.51 -20.69
CA PHE A 151 -40.06 59.95 -21.18
C PHE A 151 -39.02 59.88 -20.05
N THR A 152 -38.81 60.97 -19.31
CA THR A 152 -37.87 61.00 -18.20
C THR A 152 -38.27 60.05 -17.07
N LEU A 153 -39.58 59.92 -16.77
CA LEU A 153 -40.07 58.93 -15.80
C LEU A 153 -39.75 57.49 -16.23
N SER A 154 -40.00 57.14 -17.51
CA SER A 154 -39.68 55.81 -18.02
C SER A 154 -38.17 55.53 -18.03
N ALA A 155 -37.35 56.53 -18.39
CA ALA A 155 -35.89 56.43 -18.37
C ALA A 155 -35.38 56.24 -16.94
N LYS A 156 -35.95 56.94 -15.96
CA LYS A 156 -35.65 56.76 -14.54
C LYS A 156 -36.00 55.35 -14.06
N GLN A 157 -37.21 54.87 -14.36
CA GLN A 157 -37.63 53.51 -14.00
C GLN A 157 -36.70 52.46 -14.60
N GLN A 158 -36.30 52.64 -15.87
CA GLN A 158 -35.34 51.74 -16.52
C GLN A 158 -33.96 51.78 -15.85
N ALA A 159 -33.47 52.97 -15.48
CA ALA A 159 -32.21 53.11 -14.76
C ALA A 159 -32.25 52.46 -13.37
N GLU A 160 -33.36 52.59 -12.64
CA GLU A 160 -33.56 51.93 -11.34
C GLU A 160 -33.58 50.41 -11.47
N LEU A 161 -34.26 49.86 -12.49
CA LEU A 161 -34.23 48.42 -12.78
C LEU A 161 -32.81 47.94 -13.12
N ASN A 162 -32.07 48.69 -13.93
CA ASN A 162 -30.69 48.37 -14.24
C ASN A 162 -29.78 48.42 -13.00
N LEU A 163 -29.98 49.39 -12.11
CA LEU A 163 -29.23 49.50 -10.86
C LEU A 163 -29.50 48.33 -9.92
N THR A 164 -30.77 47.92 -9.77
CA THR A 164 -31.12 46.75 -8.96
C THR A 164 -30.58 45.44 -9.56
N THR A 165 -30.60 45.32 -10.88
CA THR A 165 -30.05 44.15 -11.61
C THR A 165 -28.54 44.07 -11.43
N THR A 166 -27.82 45.16 -11.68
CA THR A 166 -26.35 45.21 -11.50
C THR A 166 -25.93 45.00 -10.04
N GLN A 167 -26.72 45.48 -9.07
CA GLN A 167 -26.51 45.21 -7.66
C GLN A 167 -26.67 43.71 -7.33
N ALA A 168 -27.67 43.04 -7.92
CA ALA A 168 -27.87 41.60 -7.75
C ALA A 168 -26.71 40.80 -8.38
N GLU A 169 -26.27 41.17 -9.57
CA GLU A 169 -25.10 40.57 -10.24
C GLU A 169 -23.82 40.74 -9.41
N LEU A 170 -23.59 41.93 -8.83
CA LEU A 170 -22.45 42.17 -7.94
C LEU A 170 -22.48 41.26 -6.71
N ASN A 171 -23.65 41.11 -6.09
CA ASN A 171 -23.82 40.21 -4.95
C ASN A 171 -23.58 38.75 -5.33
N GLN A 172 -24.04 38.31 -6.51
CA GLN A 172 -23.79 36.96 -7.02
C GLN A 172 -22.30 36.72 -7.27
N ILE A 173 -21.61 37.63 -7.95
CA ILE A 173 -20.16 37.52 -8.20
C ILE A 173 -19.39 37.50 -6.87
N LYS A 174 -19.80 38.32 -5.90
CA LYS A 174 -19.19 38.33 -4.55
C LYS A 174 -19.35 36.99 -3.85
N ALA A 175 -20.52 36.35 -3.94
CA ALA A 175 -20.74 35.02 -3.38
C ALA A 175 -19.86 33.96 -4.08
N GLN A 176 -19.78 34.01 -5.42
CA GLN A 176 -18.92 33.11 -6.19
C GLN A 176 -17.43 33.27 -5.85
N ILE A 177 -16.94 34.50 -5.64
CA ILE A 177 -15.56 34.75 -5.24
C ILE A 177 -15.28 34.15 -3.85
N LEU A 178 -16.21 34.28 -2.90
CA LEU A 178 -16.06 33.69 -1.57
C LEU A 178 -16.04 32.16 -1.63
N GLU A 179 -16.92 31.56 -2.43
CA GLU A 179 -16.95 30.12 -2.65
C GLU A 179 -15.64 29.63 -3.29
N GLN A 180 -15.17 30.29 -4.36
CA GLN A 180 -13.90 29.96 -5.01
C GLN A 180 -12.70 30.11 -4.06
N LYS A 181 -12.72 31.11 -3.19
CA LYS A 181 -11.68 31.28 -2.17
C LYS A 181 -11.67 30.11 -1.19
N ASN A 182 -12.83 29.69 -0.72
CA ASN A 182 -12.95 28.56 0.20
C ASN A 182 -12.51 27.25 -0.45
N THR A 183 -12.96 26.96 -1.68
CA THR A 183 -12.54 25.75 -2.40
C THR A 183 -11.03 25.74 -2.67
N LYS A 184 -10.44 26.89 -3.01
CA LYS A 184 -8.98 27.02 -3.15
C LYS A 184 -8.27 26.69 -1.85
N GLU A 185 -8.77 27.17 -0.71
CA GLU A 185 -8.17 26.89 0.60
C GLU A 185 -8.26 25.41 0.96
N THR A 186 -9.41 24.77 0.73
CA THR A 186 -9.57 23.31 0.89
C THR A 186 -8.60 22.54 0.01
N LEU A 187 -8.46 22.91 -1.27
CA LEU A 187 -7.52 22.26 -2.19
C LEU A 187 -6.05 22.43 -1.74
N ILE A 188 -5.69 23.59 -1.19
CA ILE A 188 -4.34 23.82 -0.64
C ILE A 188 -4.08 22.87 0.55
N GLN A 189 -5.06 22.72 1.45
CA GLN A 189 -4.95 21.80 2.59
C GLN A 189 -4.81 20.35 2.12
N GLU A 190 -5.62 19.93 1.14
CA GLU A 190 -5.55 18.58 0.57
C GLU A 190 -4.20 18.32 -0.14
N ILE A 191 -3.70 19.29 -0.90
CA ILE A 191 -2.37 19.20 -1.52
C ILE A 191 -1.27 19.07 -0.47
N ALA A 192 -1.35 19.82 0.63
CA ALA A 192 -0.39 19.71 1.73
C ALA A 192 -0.43 18.32 2.37
N ALA A 193 -1.63 17.79 2.64
CA ALA A 193 -1.80 16.44 3.18
C ALA A 193 -1.24 15.36 2.24
N LEU A 194 -1.56 15.42 0.94
CA LEU A 194 -1.05 14.49 -0.07
C LEU A 194 0.47 14.60 -0.25
N THR A 195 1.03 15.79 -0.05
CA THR A 195 2.50 16.00 -0.10
C THR A 195 3.17 15.35 1.10
N GLY A 196 2.60 15.49 2.30
CA GLY A 196 3.08 14.80 3.50
C GLY A 196 3.00 13.27 3.37
N GLN A 197 1.89 12.73 2.86
CA GLN A 197 1.76 11.29 2.60
C GLN A 197 2.81 10.80 1.61
N LYS A 198 3.05 11.54 0.52
CA LYS A 198 4.08 11.20 -0.46
C LYS A 198 5.46 11.12 0.20
N GLN A 199 5.83 12.11 1.01
CA GLN A 199 7.13 12.13 1.69
C GLN A 199 7.29 10.95 2.66
N ARG A 200 6.21 10.55 3.36
CA ARG A 200 6.23 9.36 4.22
C ARG A 200 6.49 8.08 3.42
N ILE A 201 5.80 7.91 2.30
CA ILE A 201 6.01 6.74 1.41
C ILE A 201 7.45 6.75 0.85
N GLU A 202 7.99 7.91 0.47
CA GLU A 202 9.38 8.01 0.02
C GLU A 202 10.37 7.63 1.14
N ALA A 203 10.10 8.03 2.38
CA ALA A 203 10.91 7.62 3.53
C ALA A 203 10.82 6.10 3.77
N ASP A 204 9.61 5.54 3.76
CA ASP A 204 9.39 4.10 3.93
C ASP A 204 10.11 3.30 2.83
N LEU A 205 10.09 3.77 1.58
CA LEU A 205 10.82 3.16 0.47
C LEU A 205 12.33 3.16 0.71
N LEU A 206 12.89 4.29 1.17
CA LEU A 206 14.30 4.39 1.53
C LEU A 206 14.69 3.44 2.68
N THR A 207 13.75 3.12 3.58
CA THR A 207 13.98 2.15 4.67
C THR A 207 13.83 0.69 4.23
N LEU A 208 12.93 0.39 3.29
CA LEU A 208 12.69 -0.97 2.80
C LEU A 208 13.75 -1.43 1.80
N GLN A 209 14.30 -0.50 1.00
CA GLN A 209 15.36 -0.80 0.03
C GLN A 209 16.57 -1.56 0.63
N PRO A 210 17.18 -1.13 1.77
CA PRO A 210 18.28 -1.87 2.36
C PRO A 210 17.86 -3.25 2.89
N GLN A 211 16.65 -3.39 3.43
CA GLN A 211 16.15 -4.69 3.92
C GLN A 211 16.02 -5.71 2.78
N ILE A 212 15.53 -5.27 1.62
CA ILE A 212 15.46 -6.12 0.43
C ILE A 212 16.87 -6.54 -0.01
N ASN A 213 17.82 -5.60 -0.04
CA ASN A 213 19.20 -5.90 -0.42
C ASN A 213 19.87 -6.89 0.57
N GLU A 214 19.58 -6.78 1.86
CA GLU A 214 20.07 -7.74 2.87
C GLU A 214 19.48 -9.14 2.65
N LEU A 215 18.17 -9.24 2.39
CA LEU A 215 17.50 -10.51 2.08
C LEU A 215 18.04 -11.14 0.79
N GLU A 216 18.29 -10.35 -0.25
CA GLU A 216 18.94 -10.83 -1.47
C GLU A 216 20.34 -11.35 -1.20
N ARG A 217 21.11 -10.69 -0.32
CA ARG A 217 22.43 -11.16 0.10
C ARG A 217 22.35 -12.50 0.82
N TYR A 218 21.43 -12.65 1.77
CA TYR A 218 21.22 -13.93 2.47
C TYR A 218 20.79 -15.05 1.53
N ARG A 219 19.92 -14.75 0.56
CA ARG A 219 19.54 -15.72 -0.47
C ARG A 219 20.75 -16.20 -1.29
N LEU A 220 21.61 -15.28 -1.72
CA LEU A 220 22.82 -15.63 -2.47
C LEU A 220 23.81 -16.47 -1.63
N GLU A 221 23.94 -16.15 -0.35
CA GLU A 221 24.76 -16.93 0.59
C GLU A 221 24.19 -18.34 0.79
N LEU A 222 22.88 -18.47 0.92
CA LEU A 222 22.20 -19.76 1.01
C LEU A 222 22.34 -20.59 -0.28
N ASP A 223 22.18 -19.97 -1.45
CA ASP A 223 22.37 -20.63 -2.74
C ASP A 223 23.82 -21.12 -2.89
N GLN A 224 24.81 -20.33 -2.44
CA GLN A 224 26.21 -20.75 -2.41
C GLN A 224 26.42 -21.94 -1.47
N PHE A 225 25.82 -21.92 -0.28
CA PHE A 225 25.91 -23.03 0.66
C PHE A 225 25.32 -24.31 0.08
N LEU A 226 24.14 -24.23 -0.55
CA LEU A 226 23.49 -25.36 -1.22
C LEU A 226 24.36 -25.94 -2.33
N LEU A 227 24.95 -25.09 -3.18
CA LEU A 227 25.89 -25.54 -4.22
C LEU A 227 27.10 -26.29 -3.65
N SER A 228 27.57 -25.91 -2.46
CA SER A 228 28.67 -26.61 -1.78
C SER A 228 28.24 -27.89 -1.04
N ALA A 229 26.98 -27.96 -0.61
CA ALA A 229 26.42 -29.08 0.13
C ALA A 229 25.98 -30.23 -0.79
N GLU A 230 25.47 -29.92 -1.98
CA GLU A 230 25.04 -30.90 -2.98
C GLU A 230 26.12 -31.93 -3.36
N PRO A 231 27.39 -31.58 -3.67
CA PRO A 231 28.41 -32.57 -3.98
C PRO A 231 28.76 -33.44 -2.78
N LYS A 232 28.73 -32.90 -1.56
CA LYS A 232 28.93 -33.70 -0.33
C LYS A 232 27.80 -34.71 -0.17
N ARG A 233 26.56 -34.31 -0.45
CA ARG A 233 25.40 -35.21 -0.41
C ARG A 233 25.52 -36.33 -1.45
N GLN A 234 25.91 -36.00 -2.68
CA GLN A 234 26.19 -36.99 -3.73
C GLN A 234 27.32 -37.94 -3.35
N GLN A 235 28.39 -37.43 -2.73
CA GLN A 235 29.50 -38.26 -2.25
C GLN A 235 29.05 -39.25 -1.17
N VAL A 236 28.26 -38.80 -0.19
CA VAL A 236 27.69 -39.68 0.83
C VAL A 236 26.76 -40.72 0.20
N GLU A 237 25.93 -40.33 -0.77
CA GLU A 237 25.00 -41.25 -1.44
C GLU A 237 25.74 -42.32 -2.27
N THR A 238 26.78 -41.92 -3.00
CA THR A 238 27.64 -42.86 -3.74
C THR A 238 28.41 -43.79 -2.80
N GLY A 239 28.91 -43.29 -1.67
CA GLY A 239 29.53 -44.10 -0.62
C GLY A 239 28.55 -45.07 0.05
N SER A 240 27.31 -44.65 0.28
CA SER A 240 26.26 -45.50 0.83
C SER A 240 25.91 -46.64 -0.15
N LYS A 241 25.76 -46.34 -1.44
CA LYS A 241 25.52 -47.35 -2.48
C LYS A 241 26.67 -48.35 -2.58
N SER A 242 27.92 -47.90 -2.50
CA SER A 242 29.07 -48.83 -2.55
C SER A 242 29.16 -49.72 -1.32
N LEU A 243 28.89 -49.19 -0.12
CA LEU A 243 28.78 -49.97 1.10
C LEU A 243 27.66 -51.00 1.03
N GLN A 244 26.50 -50.63 0.47
CA GLN A 244 25.38 -51.54 0.29
C GLN A 244 25.75 -52.70 -0.64
N THR A 245 26.41 -52.42 -1.77
CA THR A 245 26.94 -53.47 -2.66
C THR A 245 27.94 -54.38 -1.94
N ALA A 246 28.82 -53.82 -1.10
CA ALA A 246 29.78 -54.60 -0.32
C ALA A 246 29.09 -55.52 0.70
N ILE A 247 28.02 -55.03 1.35
CA ILE A 247 27.21 -55.84 2.27
C ILE A 247 26.53 -56.99 1.52
N GLU A 248 25.95 -56.73 0.35
CA GLU A 248 25.35 -57.78 -0.49
C GLU A 248 26.38 -58.84 -0.90
N GLN A 249 27.58 -58.43 -1.29
CA GLN A 249 28.68 -59.36 -1.62
C GLN A 249 29.09 -60.21 -0.41
N LEU A 250 29.21 -59.61 0.78
CA LEU A 250 29.53 -60.34 2.01
C LEU A 250 28.41 -61.31 2.40
N GLN A 251 27.14 -60.94 2.23
CA GLN A 251 26.00 -61.83 2.46
C GLN A 251 26.03 -63.05 1.52
N LEU A 252 26.40 -62.85 0.25
CA LEU A 252 26.59 -63.95 -0.70
C LEU A 252 27.75 -64.88 -0.28
N GLN A 253 28.89 -64.31 0.14
CA GLN A 253 30.01 -65.10 0.66
C GLN A 253 29.64 -65.90 1.92
N ILE A 254 28.90 -65.30 2.85
CA ILE A 254 28.44 -66.00 4.05
C ILE A 254 27.53 -67.16 3.67
N SER A 255 26.64 -66.95 2.68
CA SER A 255 25.73 -68.00 2.19
C SER A 255 26.50 -69.16 1.54
N SER A 256 27.51 -68.87 0.70
CA SER A 256 28.32 -69.91 0.09
C SER A 256 29.14 -70.69 1.13
N LEU A 257 29.73 -70.01 2.10
CA LEU A 257 30.47 -70.67 3.19
C LEU A 257 29.55 -71.54 4.06
N HIS A 258 28.30 -71.10 4.29
CA HIS A 258 27.32 -71.89 5.02
C HIS A 258 26.93 -73.17 4.26
N GLU A 259 26.80 -73.07 2.93
CA GLU A 259 26.55 -74.22 2.07
C GLU A 259 27.73 -75.21 2.09
N GLU A 260 28.97 -74.72 1.97
CA GLU A 260 30.18 -75.54 2.09
C GLU A 260 30.27 -76.23 3.46
N LEU A 261 29.95 -75.52 4.54
CA LEU A 261 29.88 -76.10 5.89
C LEU A 261 28.85 -77.23 5.98
N GLY A 262 27.64 -77.05 5.41
CA GLY A 262 26.61 -78.08 5.38
C GLY A 262 27.05 -79.31 4.58
N GLN A 263 27.74 -79.12 3.45
CA GLN A 263 28.32 -80.23 2.67
C GLN A 263 29.38 -81.00 3.46
N LEU A 264 30.28 -80.28 4.14
CA LEU A 264 31.30 -80.89 4.99
C LEU A 264 30.69 -81.65 6.17
N GLU A 265 29.65 -81.12 6.80
CA GLU A 265 28.93 -81.80 7.88
C GLU A 265 28.31 -83.11 7.39
N THR A 266 27.68 -83.08 6.22
CA THR A 266 27.12 -84.29 5.59
C THR A 266 28.20 -85.32 5.27
N GLN A 267 29.36 -84.89 4.75
CA GLN A 267 30.50 -85.79 4.51
C GLN A 267 31.05 -86.38 5.81
N ILE A 268 31.13 -85.60 6.90
CA ILE A 268 31.57 -86.08 8.22
C ILE A 268 30.61 -87.16 8.73
N LEU A 269 29.29 -86.96 8.60
CA LEU A 269 28.29 -87.95 8.98
C LEU A 269 28.43 -89.24 8.17
N ALA A 270 28.56 -89.15 6.85
CA ALA A 270 28.76 -90.30 5.97
C ALA A 270 30.03 -91.08 6.34
N ARG A 271 31.15 -90.38 6.58
CA ARG A 271 32.41 -91.03 7.02
C ARG A 271 32.30 -91.67 8.40
N ARG A 272 31.57 -91.05 9.34
CA ARG A 272 31.30 -91.65 10.66
C ARG A 272 30.50 -92.94 10.52
N GLN A 273 29.44 -92.94 9.71
CA GLN A 273 28.64 -94.13 9.45
C GLN A 273 29.46 -95.24 8.77
N GLN A 274 30.29 -94.88 7.78
CA GLN A 274 31.22 -95.82 7.15
C GLN A 274 32.21 -96.41 8.15
N LYS A 275 32.73 -95.57 9.06
CA LYS A 275 33.61 -96.04 10.14
C LYS A 275 32.90 -97.02 11.05
N GLU A 276 31.67 -96.74 11.47
CA GLU A 276 30.86 -97.67 12.29
C GLU A 276 30.62 -99.01 11.58
N THR A 277 30.30 -98.98 10.28
CA THR A 277 30.14 -100.22 9.51
C THR A 277 31.43 -101.04 9.45
N LEU A 278 32.57 -100.38 9.24
CA LEU A 278 33.88 -101.03 9.24
C LEU A 278 34.25 -101.55 10.63
N ASP A 279 33.98 -100.80 11.70
CA ASP A 279 34.21 -101.25 13.08
C ASP A 279 33.35 -102.47 13.43
N HIS A 280 32.12 -102.55 12.92
CA HIS A 280 31.26 -103.74 13.03
C HIS A 280 31.81 -104.93 12.23
N GLU A 281 32.27 -104.73 10.99
CA GLU A 281 32.91 -105.77 10.18
C GLU A 281 34.21 -106.27 10.82
N ILE A 282 35.07 -105.37 11.29
CA ILE A 282 36.29 -105.71 12.02
C ILE A 282 35.94 -106.49 13.30
N SER A 283 34.90 -106.07 14.04
CA SER A 283 34.44 -106.79 15.22
C SER A 283 33.87 -108.17 14.89
N ALA A 284 33.20 -108.33 13.75
CA ALA A 284 32.69 -109.61 13.26
C ALA A 284 33.84 -110.54 12.84
N LEU A 285 34.80 -110.03 12.06
CA LEU A 285 36.03 -110.73 11.65
C LEU A 285 36.90 -111.10 12.86
N LYS A 286 36.90 -110.27 13.90
CA LYS A 286 37.58 -110.54 15.18
C LYS A 286 36.82 -111.53 16.06
N LYS A 287 35.51 -111.76 15.85
CA LYS A 287 34.72 -112.80 16.55
C LYS A 287 34.84 -114.18 15.91
N THR A 288 35.13 -114.28 14.61
CA THR A 288 35.46 -115.55 13.92
C THR A 288 36.91 -116.01 14.14
N SER A 289 37.72 -115.24 14.85
CA SER A 289 39.08 -115.58 15.28
C SER A 289 39.16 -115.49 16.81
N VAL A 290 39.24 -116.62 17.51
CA VAL A 290 39.40 -116.67 18.99
C VAL A 290 40.91 -116.68 19.32
N PRO A 291 41.34 -116.25 20.51
CA PRO A 291 41.69 -114.88 20.85
C PRO A 291 43.20 -114.74 21.16
N ASN A 292 43.78 -113.56 21.02
CA ASN A 292 44.97 -113.24 21.81
C ASN A 292 44.99 -111.75 22.18
N GLN A 293 44.65 -111.52 23.46
CA GLN A 293 45.44 -110.83 24.47
C GLN A 293 46.08 -109.46 24.16
N VAL A 294 45.94 -108.58 25.17
CA VAL A 294 46.92 -107.60 25.69
C VAL A 294 46.56 -106.10 25.54
N THR A 295 46.09 -105.60 26.69
CA THR A 295 46.43 -104.34 27.40
C THR A 295 45.98 -102.98 26.88
N ASP A 296 44.98 -102.45 27.59
CA ASP A 296 45.04 -101.21 28.36
C ASP A 296 46.46 -100.67 28.64
N VAL A 297 46.77 -99.45 28.18
CA VAL A 297 47.32 -98.40 29.07
C VAL A 297 46.80 -97.03 28.61
N THR A 298 46.29 -96.34 29.61
CA THR A 298 45.63 -95.04 29.65
C THR A 298 46.63 -93.85 29.63
N HIS A 299 46.09 -92.65 29.34
CA HIS A 299 46.61 -91.28 29.56
C HIS A 299 47.36 -90.65 28.36
N LYS A 300 47.17 -89.37 28.00
CA LYS A 300 46.72 -88.21 28.80
C LYS A 300 46.27 -87.10 27.83
N VAL A 301 45.06 -86.57 28.05
CA VAL A 301 44.57 -85.34 27.45
C VAL A 301 45.09 -84.15 28.26
N ALA A 302 45.69 -83.19 27.57
CA ALA A 302 45.77 -81.78 27.94
C ALA A 302 45.77 -81.05 26.59
N ILE A 303 44.86 -80.10 26.32
CA ILE A 303 45.09 -78.68 26.59
C ILE A 303 43.73 -77.95 26.50
N VAL A 304 43.38 -77.30 27.62
CA VAL A 304 42.83 -75.94 27.81
C VAL A 304 41.65 -75.45 26.93
N PRO A 305 40.52 -75.04 27.55
CA PRO A 305 39.46 -74.27 26.91
C PRO A 305 39.71 -72.75 27.06
N VAL A 306 39.54 -71.99 25.98
CA VAL A 306 39.40 -70.52 26.05
C VAL A 306 37.90 -70.19 25.97
N ASN A 307 37.33 -69.96 27.14
CA ASN A 307 36.11 -69.17 27.30
C ASN A 307 36.51 -67.69 27.20
N GLN A 308 35.90 -66.95 26.28
CA GLN A 308 35.61 -65.53 26.53
C GLN A 308 34.39 -65.08 25.74
N ARG A 309 33.28 -65.14 26.48
CA ARG A 309 32.00 -64.47 26.27
C ARG A 309 32.24 -62.97 26.49
N SER A 310 32.13 -62.14 25.45
CA SER A 310 31.98 -60.70 25.61
C SER A 310 30.50 -60.37 25.74
N ASN A 311 30.18 -59.77 26.87
CA ASN A 311 28.87 -59.32 27.28
C ASN A 311 28.42 -58.15 26.42
N GLY A 312 27.28 -58.28 25.75
CA GLY A 312 26.48 -57.15 25.32
C GLY A 312 25.85 -56.50 26.55
N THR A 313 26.39 -55.36 26.96
CA THR A 313 25.81 -54.50 27.98
C THR A 313 24.50 -53.92 27.45
N VAL A 314 23.39 -54.58 27.79
CA VAL A 314 22.06 -53.99 27.76
C VAL A 314 22.01 -52.97 28.89
N ILE A 315 22.08 -51.67 28.55
CA ILE A 315 21.72 -50.62 29.50
C ILE A 315 20.21 -50.69 29.70
N LYS A 316 19.87 -51.09 30.91
CA LYS A 316 18.57 -51.10 31.54
C LYS A 316 18.15 -49.65 31.81
N SER A 317 17.24 -49.09 31.03
CA SER A 317 16.54 -47.86 31.39
C SER A 317 15.55 -48.16 32.51
N ALA A 318 15.80 -47.54 33.66
CA ALA A 318 14.90 -47.55 34.80
C ALA A 318 14.31 -46.15 34.95
N SER A 319 13.16 -45.91 34.34
CA SER A 319 12.04 -45.21 34.97
C SER A 319 10.76 -45.54 34.18
N PRO A 320 9.65 -45.90 34.85
CA PRO A 320 8.36 -46.04 34.20
C PRO A 320 7.71 -44.65 34.10
N ASP A 321 7.03 -44.40 33.00
CA ASP A 321 6.15 -43.24 32.71
C ASP A 321 6.70 -42.09 31.86
N LEU A 322 7.85 -42.24 31.19
CA LEU A 322 8.27 -41.28 30.16
C LEU A 322 8.50 -41.93 28.80
N PRO A 323 7.90 -41.42 27.71
CA PRO A 323 8.17 -41.94 26.37
C PRO A 323 9.65 -41.81 26.01
N VAL A 324 10.20 -42.83 25.33
CA VAL A 324 11.63 -42.91 24.96
C VAL A 324 12.07 -41.69 24.14
N GLU A 325 11.17 -41.16 23.32
CA GLU A 325 11.34 -39.96 22.50
C GLU A 325 11.75 -38.72 23.31
N TRP A 326 11.20 -38.55 24.52
CA TRP A 326 11.54 -37.43 25.41
C TRP A 326 12.92 -37.57 26.05
N THR A 327 13.33 -38.80 26.35
CA THR A 327 14.69 -39.04 26.88
C THR A 327 15.72 -38.77 25.78
N GLN A 328 15.42 -39.18 24.55
CA GLN A 328 16.27 -38.93 23.40
C GLN A 328 16.35 -37.42 23.09
N PHE A 329 15.23 -36.71 23.08
CA PHE A 329 15.18 -35.25 22.92
C PHE A 329 16.12 -34.53 23.90
N PHE A 330 16.01 -34.80 25.22
CA PHE A 330 16.86 -34.16 26.22
C PHE A 330 18.35 -34.51 26.09
N THR A 331 18.70 -35.70 25.60
CA THR A 331 20.11 -36.04 25.33
C THR A 331 20.71 -35.31 24.12
N HIS A 332 19.87 -34.79 23.22
CA HIS A 332 20.30 -34.06 22.03
C HIS A 332 20.38 -32.54 22.23
N LEU A 333 19.82 -32.02 23.33
CA LEU A 333 19.89 -30.59 23.65
C LEU A 333 21.25 -30.19 24.19
N SER A 334 21.76 -29.05 23.74
CA SER A 334 22.99 -28.45 24.27
C SER A 334 22.77 -27.79 25.64
N ASP A 335 23.84 -27.54 26.39
CA ASP A 335 23.77 -26.92 27.73
C ASP A 335 23.08 -25.54 27.72
N SER A 336 23.19 -24.79 26.61
CA SER A 336 22.54 -23.49 26.43
C SER A 336 21.04 -23.64 26.12
N GLU A 337 20.67 -24.63 25.31
CA GLU A 337 19.28 -24.98 24.99
C GLU A 337 18.53 -25.51 26.21
N LEU A 338 19.18 -26.35 27.04
CA LEU A 338 18.61 -26.82 28.31
C LEU A 338 18.39 -25.67 29.30
N LYS A 339 19.34 -24.72 29.39
CA LYS A 339 19.18 -23.50 30.21
C LYS A 339 18.05 -22.61 29.70
N ALA A 340 17.91 -22.47 28.37
CA ALA A 340 16.81 -21.75 27.76
C ALA A 340 15.47 -22.43 28.01
N LEU A 341 15.36 -23.74 27.81
CA LEU A 341 14.14 -24.53 28.07
C LEU A 341 13.74 -24.47 29.55
N ARG A 342 14.71 -24.54 30.48
CA ARG A 342 14.47 -24.36 31.92
C ARG A 342 13.95 -22.96 32.24
N ALA A 343 14.56 -21.92 31.68
CA ALA A 343 14.11 -20.55 31.86
C ALA A 343 12.68 -20.34 31.33
N ILE A 344 12.35 -20.97 30.20
CA ILE A 344 11.01 -20.92 29.58
C ILE A 344 9.98 -21.67 30.43
N ALA A 345 10.30 -22.85 30.95
CA ALA A 345 9.42 -23.64 31.78
C ALA A 345 9.10 -22.99 33.14
N GLU A 346 10.06 -22.29 33.74
CA GLU A 346 9.90 -21.62 35.04
C GLU A 346 9.17 -20.27 34.94
N GLN A 347 8.91 -19.75 33.72
CA GLN A 347 8.20 -18.49 33.43
C GLN A 347 8.73 -17.25 34.15
N LYS A 348 9.95 -17.29 34.70
CA LYS A 348 10.51 -16.20 35.50
C LYS A 348 11.38 -15.30 34.63
N ASN A 349 10.89 -14.10 34.31
CA ASN A 349 11.64 -13.07 33.56
C ASN A 349 12.30 -13.62 32.28
N LEU A 350 11.47 -14.11 31.36
CA LEU A 350 11.83 -14.84 30.14
C LEU A 350 12.81 -14.08 29.24
N MET A 351 12.46 -12.86 28.85
CA MET A 351 13.27 -12.07 27.91
C MET A 351 14.67 -11.70 28.41
N PRO A 352 14.87 -11.15 29.61
CA PRO A 352 16.22 -10.80 30.07
C PRO A 352 17.09 -12.04 30.34
N THR A 353 16.49 -13.16 30.76
CA THR A 353 17.22 -14.40 31.03
C THR A 353 17.63 -15.09 29.73
N LEU A 354 16.71 -15.17 28.76
CA LEU A 354 16.99 -15.74 27.44
C LEU A 354 17.99 -14.89 26.66
N LYS A 355 17.89 -13.56 26.76
CA LYS A 355 18.89 -12.63 26.19
C LYS A 355 20.27 -12.86 26.80
N LYS A 356 20.36 -13.01 28.11
CA LYS A 356 21.63 -13.29 28.79
C LYS A 356 22.23 -14.63 28.37
N ILE A 357 21.41 -15.69 28.32
CA ILE A 357 21.86 -17.01 27.86
C ILE A 357 22.34 -16.94 26.40
N ALA A 358 21.64 -16.19 25.56
CA ALA A 358 22.01 -16.00 24.17
C ALA A 358 23.34 -15.22 24.03
N GLU A 359 23.51 -14.13 24.79
CA GLU A 359 24.75 -13.35 24.85
C GLU A 359 25.94 -14.21 25.34
N ASP A 360 25.74 -15.01 26.40
CA ASP A 360 26.76 -15.90 26.96
C ASP A 360 27.21 -17.00 25.98
N ASN A 361 26.37 -17.33 24.99
CA ASN A 361 26.65 -18.35 23.97
C ASN A 361 26.82 -17.76 22.57
N LEU A 362 27.03 -16.43 22.45
CA LEU A 362 27.21 -15.72 21.18
C LEU A 362 26.11 -16.03 20.14
N THR A 363 24.88 -16.24 20.61
CA THR A 363 23.71 -16.57 19.78
C THR A 363 22.58 -15.55 19.99
N MET A 364 21.46 -15.75 19.30
CA MET A 364 20.25 -14.94 19.45
C MET A 364 19.17 -15.73 20.21
N PRO A 365 18.33 -15.06 21.01
CA PRO A 365 17.20 -15.69 21.70
C PRO A 365 16.28 -16.50 20.77
N GLU A 366 15.96 -15.95 19.60
CA GLU A 366 15.11 -16.60 18.59
C GLU A 366 15.77 -17.88 18.05
N LEU A 367 17.08 -17.85 17.79
CA LEU A 367 17.82 -19.02 17.31
C LEU A 367 17.87 -20.15 18.34
N LEU A 368 17.85 -19.83 19.63
CA LEU A 368 17.76 -20.84 20.69
C LEU A 368 16.38 -21.50 20.70
N ILE A 369 15.32 -20.72 20.49
CA ILE A 369 13.94 -21.24 20.41
C ILE A 369 13.78 -22.10 19.16
N ASP A 370 14.28 -21.63 18.01
CA ASP A 370 14.25 -22.35 16.74
C ASP A 370 15.03 -23.66 16.83
N ALA A 371 16.23 -23.65 17.43
CA ALA A 371 17.03 -24.86 17.62
C ALA A 371 16.33 -25.90 18.51
N ILE A 372 15.67 -25.45 19.58
CA ILE A 372 14.89 -26.34 20.45
C ILE A 372 13.71 -26.95 19.69
N ASN A 373 12.99 -26.14 18.89
CA ASN A 373 11.86 -26.60 18.09
C ASN A 373 12.29 -27.54 16.94
N GLU A 374 13.42 -27.28 16.30
CA GLU A 374 13.98 -28.16 15.27
C GLU A 374 14.32 -29.52 15.87
N ARG A 375 14.97 -29.54 17.06
CA ARG A 375 15.27 -30.79 17.78
C ARG A 375 14.02 -31.52 18.25
N ALA A 376 12.99 -30.78 18.64
CA ALA A 376 11.71 -31.34 19.02
C ALA A 376 11.00 -31.99 17.83
N LEU A 377 11.01 -31.32 16.67
CA LEU A 377 10.46 -31.84 15.43
C LEU A 377 11.19 -33.12 14.98
N ASP A 378 12.52 -33.15 15.11
CA ASP A 378 13.35 -34.30 14.72
C ASP A 378 13.12 -35.54 15.61
N THR A 379 12.76 -35.35 16.88
CA THR A 379 12.72 -36.43 17.88
C THR A 379 11.32 -36.80 18.35
N ILE A 380 10.48 -35.80 18.62
CA ILE A 380 9.11 -35.94 19.13
C ILE A 380 8.10 -35.78 17.98
N GLY A 381 8.52 -35.19 16.84
CA GLY A 381 7.65 -34.99 15.68
C GLY A 381 6.73 -33.78 15.78
N ASP A 382 6.90 -32.94 16.82
CA ASP A 382 6.07 -31.76 17.07
C ASP A 382 6.89 -30.60 17.65
N MET A 383 6.35 -29.37 17.53
CA MET A 383 6.95 -28.16 18.09
C MET A 383 6.53 -27.99 19.56
N ILE A 384 7.51 -27.86 20.45
CA ILE A 384 7.26 -27.75 21.90
C ILE A 384 7.09 -26.29 22.34
N LEU A 385 7.72 -25.36 21.62
CA LEU A 385 7.66 -23.93 21.90
C LEU A 385 6.86 -23.22 20.82
N GLU A 386 5.84 -22.47 21.21
CA GLU A 386 5.15 -21.57 20.29
C GLU A 386 6.00 -20.30 20.09
N PRO A 387 6.46 -19.99 18.86
CA PRO A 387 7.20 -18.77 18.60
C PRO A 387 6.26 -17.58 18.79
N GLY A 388 6.49 -16.80 19.84
CA GLY A 388 5.71 -15.60 20.10
C GLY A 388 6.00 -14.54 19.03
N LEU A 389 4.95 -13.93 18.48
CA LEU A 389 5.09 -12.79 17.56
C LEU A 389 5.80 -11.64 18.29
N SER A 390 7.07 -11.40 17.92
CA SER A 390 7.99 -10.24 18.12
C SER A 390 8.03 -9.47 19.46
N ASN A 391 7.10 -9.73 20.37
CA ASN A 391 6.89 -9.06 21.67
C ASN A 391 6.10 -9.95 22.65
N THR A 392 5.73 -11.17 22.26
CA THR A 392 5.18 -12.18 23.17
C THR A 392 6.27 -13.20 23.47
N PRO A 393 6.53 -13.52 24.75
CA PRO A 393 7.56 -14.49 25.08
C PRO A 393 7.14 -15.86 24.56
N ALA A 394 8.08 -16.65 24.04
CA ALA A 394 7.83 -18.04 23.67
C ALA A 394 7.25 -18.81 24.87
N VAL A 395 6.15 -19.53 24.63
CA VAL A 395 5.45 -20.31 25.65
C VAL A 395 5.54 -21.78 25.26
N ILE A 396 5.71 -22.66 26.25
CA ILE A 396 5.63 -24.11 26.03
C ILE A 396 4.17 -24.45 25.74
N ALA A 397 3.90 -25.20 24.67
CA ALA A 397 2.57 -25.68 24.36
C ALA A 397 1.98 -26.44 25.57
N GLU A 398 0.72 -26.14 25.91
CA GLU A 398 0.10 -26.54 27.18
C GLU A 398 0.06 -28.07 27.36
N GLU A 399 0.04 -28.82 26.26
CA GLU A 399 0.08 -30.29 26.22
C GLU A 399 1.43 -30.89 26.66
N TYR A 400 2.54 -30.17 26.44
CA TYR A 400 3.90 -30.63 26.77
C TYR A 400 4.44 -30.08 28.08
N ARG A 401 3.77 -29.07 28.66
CA ARG A 401 4.17 -28.41 29.89
C ARG A 401 4.37 -29.39 31.06
N SER A 402 3.47 -30.35 31.22
CA SER A 402 3.54 -31.34 32.31
C SER A 402 4.71 -32.32 32.19
N ILE A 403 5.14 -32.61 30.96
CA ILE A 403 6.24 -33.54 30.65
C ILE A 403 7.58 -32.81 30.79
N VAL A 404 7.69 -31.61 30.23
CA VAL A 404 8.89 -30.76 30.33
C VAL A 404 9.19 -30.40 31.78
N GLN A 405 8.17 -30.11 32.60
CA GLN A 405 8.37 -29.80 34.02
C GLN A 405 8.84 -31.02 34.84
N LYS A 406 8.38 -32.24 34.52
CA LYS A 406 8.88 -33.47 35.15
C LYS A 406 10.34 -33.75 34.79
N LEU A 407 10.75 -33.43 33.57
CA LEU A 407 12.11 -33.63 33.07
C LEU A 407 13.12 -32.62 33.61
N ILE A 408 12.71 -31.39 33.84
CA ILE A 408 13.59 -30.33 34.36
C ILE A 408 13.94 -30.54 35.84
N HIS A 409 13.09 -31.28 36.58
CA HIS A 409 13.23 -31.60 37.99
C HIS A 409 13.83 -33.01 38.28
N LEU A 410 14.12 -33.80 37.24
CA LEU A 410 14.98 -34.99 37.31
C LEU A 410 16.46 -34.54 37.32
#